data_AF-A0A6N7C2G7-F1
#
_entry.id   AF-A0A6N7C2G7-F1
#
_cell.length_a   1.000
_cell.length_b   1.000
_cell.length_c   1.000
_cell.angle_alpha   90.00
_cell.angle_beta   90.00
_cell.angle_gamma   90.00
#
_symmetry.space_group_name_H-M   'P 1'
#
loop_
_entity.id
_entity.type
_entity.pdbx_description
1 polymer ?
#
loop_
_entity_poly.entity_id
_entity_poly.type
_entity_poly.pdbx_seq_one_letter_code
_entity_poly.pdbx_strand_id
1 'polypeptide(L)'
;MSKYIAKQSVGRFKTGEVVEGLTEKRAKFLLEQGVIVEAEAVEGEDVDTGEGGEVVDLDKLTKAELTALLDEEEIDYNDSDTKAELIARFPKD
;
A
#
# COMPACT_ATOMS: atom_id res chain seq x y z
N MET A 1 19.74 9.19 11.20
CA MET A 1 19.58 9.96 9.96
C MET A 1 18.40 9.34 9.24
N SER A 2 17.34 10.11 9.02
CA SER A 2 16.19 9.65 8.25
C SER A 2 16.63 9.39 6.82
N LYS A 3 16.36 8.17 6.33
CA LYS A 3 16.58 7.78 4.94
C LYS A 3 15.27 7.95 4.21
N TYR A 4 15.33 8.48 2.99
CA TYR A 4 14.15 8.65 2.15
C TYR A 4 14.32 7.88 0.85
N ILE A 5 13.23 7.45 0.22
CA ILE A 5 13.23 6.82 -1.09
C ILE A 5 12.52 7.74 -2.07
N ALA A 6 13.15 7.98 -3.22
CA ALA A 6 12.55 8.77 -4.28
C ALA A 6 11.39 8.02 -4.95
N LYS A 7 10.16 8.55 -4.92
CA LYS A 7 9.03 8.04 -5.74
C LYS A 7 9.08 8.55 -7.18
N GLN A 8 9.84 9.61 -7.42
CA GLN A 8 10.08 10.19 -8.75
C GLN A 8 11.51 10.72 -8.80
N SER A 9 12.03 11.04 -9.99
CA SER A 9 13.39 11.57 -10.14
C SER A 9 13.60 12.89 -9.39
N VAL A 10 14.54 12.93 -8.44
CA VAL A 10 14.88 14.09 -7.60
C VAL A 10 16.33 14.49 -7.82
N GLY A 11 16.56 15.49 -8.68
CA GLY A 11 17.90 15.97 -8.98
C GLY A 11 18.77 14.87 -9.60
N ARG A 12 19.73 14.33 -8.84
CA ARG A 12 20.59 13.21 -9.27
C ARG A 12 20.05 11.82 -8.93
N PHE A 13 19.05 11.74 -8.07
CA PHE A 13 18.47 10.49 -7.60
C PHE A 13 17.32 10.08 -8.52
N LYS A 14 17.32 8.83 -8.97
CA LYS A 14 16.22 8.25 -9.75
C LYS A 14 15.13 7.70 -8.84
N THR A 15 13.96 7.44 -9.41
CA THR A 15 12.89 6.71 -8.73
C THR A 15 13.42 5.38 -8.15
N GLY A 16 13.04 5.09 -6.92
CA GLY A 16 13.49 3.93 -6.13
C GLY A 16 14.85 4.11 -5.46
N GLU A 17 15.60 5.18 -5.75
CA GLU A 17 16.89 5.40 -5.09
C GLU A 17 16.73 6.04 -3.70
N VAL A 18 17.67 5.68 -2.81
CA VAL A 18 17.75 6.27 -1.48
C VAL A 18 18.27 7.70 -1.59
N VAL A 19 17.46 8.64 -1.16
CA VAL A 19 17.76 10.05 -1.09
C VAL A 19 18.32 10.38 0.30
N GLU A 20 19.64 10.57 0.36
CA GLU A 20 20.36 10.95 1.57
C GLU A 20 20.93 12.38 1.46
N GLY A 21 21.20 13.00 2.61
CA GLY A 21 21.82 14.33 2.67
C GLY A 21 20.86 15.50 2.41
N LEU A 22 19.54 15.27 2.49
CA LEU A 22 18.56 16.35 2.48
C LEU A 22 18.54 17.08 3.82
N THR A 23 18.37 18.40 3.78
CA THR A 23 18.02 19.17 4.97
C THR A 23 16.55 18.93 5.35
N GLU A 24 16.21 19.01 6.64
CA GLU A 24 14.86 18.71 7.14
C GLU A 24 13.77 19.50 6.41
N LYS A 25 14.01 20.79 6.15
CA LYS A 25 13.08 21.66 5.40
C LYS A 25 12.85 21.16 3.97
N ARG A 26 13.89 20.64 3.31
CA ARG A 26 13.83 20.10 1.95
C ARG A 26 13.16 18.73 1.94
N ALA A 27 13.49 17.87 2.90
CA ALA A 27 12.87 16.56 3.04
C ALA A 27 11.35 16.70 3.28
N LYS A 28 10.93 17.55 4.22
CA LYS A 28 9.52 17.82 4.48
C LYS A 28 8.78 18.33 3.26
N PHE A 29 9.36 19.29 2.54
CA PHE A 29 8.77 19.80 1.30
C PHE A 29 8.60 18.70 0.24
N LEU A 30 9.61 17.84 0.07
CA LEU A 30 9.56 16.75 -0.91
C LEU A 30 8.59 15.63 -0.49
N LEU A 31 8.44 15.38 0.81
CA LEU A 31 7.42 14.49 1.36
C LEU A 31 6.01 15.04 1.12
N GLU A 32 5.76 16.32 1.41
CA GLU A 32 4.47 16.98 1.17
C GLU A 32 4.09 17.01 -0.32
N GLN A 33 5.08 16.97 -1.22
CA GLN A 33 4.86 16.89 -2.66
C GLN A 33 4.76 15.44 -3.19
N GLY A 34 4.88 14.42 -2.33
CA GLY A 34 4.87 13.01 -2.75
C GLY A 34 6.06 12.60 -3.61
N VAL A 35 7.15 13.36 -3.55
CA VAL A 35 8.35 13.14 -4.37
C VAL A 35 9.28 12.11 -3.75
N ILE A 36 9.34 12.10 -2.43
CA ILE A 36 10.09 11.12 -1.63
C ILE A 36 9.17 10.54 -0.55
N VAL A 37 9.52 9.39 -0.01
CA VAL A 37 8.88 8.75 1.14
C VAL A 37 9.92 8.35 2.17
N GLU A 38 9.56 8.22 3.45
CA GLU A 38 10.48 7.72 4.47
C GLU A 38 10.79 6.25 4.24
N ALA A 39 12.07 5.87 4.21
CA ALA A 39 12.50 4.50 3.93
C ALA A 39 11.97 3.49 4.96
N GLU A 40 11.74 3.92 6.22
CA GLU A 40 11.07 3.09 7.24
C GLU A 40 9.59 2.81 6.91
N ALA A 41 8.93 3.67 6.13
CA ALA A 41 7.59 3.38 5.61
C ALA A 41 7.63 2.36 4.45
N VAL A 42 8.79 2.13 3.82
CA VAL A 42 8.92 1.24 2.66
C VAL A 42 9.20 -0.21 3.06
N GLU A 43 9.47 -0.49 4.34
CA GLU A 43 9.48 -1.89 4.83
C GLU A 43 8.06 -2.42 5.14
N GLY A 44 7.01 -1.63 4.91
CA GLY A 44 5.63 -2.05 5.16
C GLY A 44 4.55 -1.44 4.26
N GLU A 45 4.90 -0.56 3.34
CA GLU A 45 3.94 0.04 2.42
C GLU A 45 4.43 -0.14 0.98
N ASP A 46 3.67 -0.95 0.26
CA ASP A 46 3.70 -1.15 -1.17
C ASP A 46 4.06 0.17 -1.89
N VAL A 47 5.23 0.19 -2.50
CA VAL A 47 5.56 1.21 -3.49
C VAL A 47 4.66 0.93 -4.68
N ASP A 48 3.47 1.51 -4.64
CA ASP A 48 2.53 1.61 -5.75
C ASP A 48 3.26 2.34 -6.89
N THR A 49 3.95 1.53 -7.68
CA THR A 49 4.49 1.88 -8.98
C THR A 49 3.35 1.50 -9.89
N GLY A 50 2.57 2.52 -10.27
CA GLY A 50 1.29 2.34 -10.95
C GLY A 50 1.27 1.17 -11.95
N GLU A 51 0.20 0.40 -11.84
CA GLU A 51 -0.15 -0.86 -12.51
C GLU A 51 -0.13 -2.07 -11.56
N GLY A 52 -1.16 -2.13 -10.73
CA GLY A 52 -1.51 -3.29 -9.91
C GLY A 52 -2.71 -2.87 -9.07
N GLY A 53 -3.89 -3.46 -9.30
CA GLY A 53 -5.03 -3.24 -8.44
C GLY A 53 -4.62 -3.43 -6.98
N GLU A 54 -5.09 -2.57 -6.09
CA GLU A 54 -4.82 -2.68 -4.65
C GLU A 54 -5.09 -4.13 -4.23
N VAL A 55 -4.02 -4.90 -4.04
CA VAL A 55 -4.11 -6.29 -3.58
C VAL A 55 -4.45 -6.22 -2.10
N VAL A 56 -5.73 -6.03 -1.82
CA VAL A 56 -6.23 -6.01 -0.45
C VAL A 56 -5.90 -7.38 0.16
N ASP A 57 -5.00 -7.39 1.13
CA ASP A 57 -4.66 -8.59 1.90
C ASP A 57 -5.91 -9.04 2.69
N LEU A 58 -6.74 -9.87 2.06
CA LEU A 58 -7.99 -10.39 2.66
C LEU A 58 -7.72 -11.15 3.98
N ASP A 59 -6.52 -11.69 4.14
CA ASP A 59 -6.03 -12.32 5.37
C ASP A 59 -5.85 -11.36 6.55
N LYS A 60 -5.68 -10.05 6.32
CA LYS A 60 -5.61 -9.04 7.39
C LYS A 60 -7.00 -8.54 7.81
N LEU A 61 -8.00 -8.66 6.95
CA LEU A 61 -9.36 -8.19 7.19
C LEU A 61 -10.09 -9.00 8.26
N THR A 62 -11.03 -8.35 8.94
CA THR A 62 -11.93 -9.05 9.86
C THR A 62 -13.04 -9.77 9.08
N LYS A 63 -13.71 -10.74 9.73
CA LYS A 63 -14.87 -11.42 9.13
C LYS A 63 -15.94 -10.42 8.65
N ALA A 64 -16.18 -9.36 9.44
CA ALA A 64 -17.16 -8.32 9.14
C ALA A 64 -16.79 -7.51 7.89
N GLU A 65 -15.50 -7.19 7.72
CA GLU A 65 -15.02 -6.48 6.53
C GLU A 65 -15.07 -7.36 5.29
N LEU A 66 -14.72 -8.64 5.41
CA LEU A 66 -14.87 -9.59 4.30
C LEU A 66 -16.32 -9.72 3.86
N THR A 67 -17.27 -9.82 4.78
CA THR A 67 -18.70 -9.85 4.41
C THR A 67 -19.17 -8.55 3.79
N ALA A 68 -18.67 -7.40 4.25
CA ALA A 68 -19.02 -6.10 3.67
C ALA A 68 -18.51 -5.96 2.22
N LEU A 69 -17.28 -6.43 1.96
CA LEU A 69 -16.73 -6.44 0.61
C LEU A 69 -17.45 -7.45 -0.29
N LEU A 70 -17.83 -8.62 0.22
CA LEU A 70 -18.63 -9.58 -0.54
C LEU A 70 -20.02 -9.01 -0.88
N ASP A 71 -20.64 -8.25 0.03
CA ASP A 71 -21.91 -7.55 -0.23
C ASP A 71 -21.74 -6.46 -1.31
N GLU A 72 -20.65 -5.70 -1.25
CA GLU A 72 -20.30 -4.69 -2.26
C GLU A 72 -20.06 -5.29 -3.66
N GLU A 73 -19.43 -6.46 -3.72
CA GLU A 73 -19.17 -7.21 -4.96
C GLU A 73 -20.37 -8.08 -5.41
N GLU A 74 -21.50 -8.01 -4.69
CA GLU A 74 -22.70 -8.84 -4.93
C GLU A 74 -22.42 -10.36 -4.93
N ILE A 75 -21.48 -10.80 -4.08
CA ILE A 75 -21.07 -12.21 -3.94
C ILE A 75 -21.84 -12.87 -2.78
N ASP A 76 -22.61 -13.92 -3.10
CA ASP A 76 -23.32 -14.71 -2.10
C ASP A 76 -22.37 -15.40 -1.09
N TYR A 77 -22.66 -15.20 0.19
CA TYR A 77 -21.96 -15.82 1.31
C TYR A 77 -22.93 -16.31 2.40
N ASN A 78 -22.45 -17.20 3.29
CA ASN A 78 -23.20 -17.62 4.46
C ASN A 78 -22.60 -16.98 5.72
N ASP A 79 -23.43 -16.43 6.61
CA ASP A 79 -23.00 -15.92 7.91
C ASP A 79 -22.26 -16.96 8.77
N SER A 80 -22.47 -18.25 8.52
CA SER A 80 -21.76 -19.34 9.18
C SER A 80 -20.39 -19.65 8.58
N ASP A 81 -20.06 -19.09 7.41
CA ASP A 81 -18.79 -19.36 6.73
C ASP A 81 -17.60 -18.89 7.59
N THR A 82 -16.52 -19.66 7.50
CA THR A 82 -15.27 -19.28 8.19
C THR A 82 -14.55 -18.20 7.40
N LYS A 83 -13.63 -17.48 8.04
CA LYS A 83 -12.84 -16.44 7.38
C LYS A 83 -12.18 -16.94 6.09
N ALA A 84 -11.60 -18.13 6.10
CA ALA A 84 -10.95 -18.71 4.92
C ALA A 84 -11.94 -19.00 3.79
N GLU A 85 -13.16 -19.46 4.12
CA GLU A 85 -14.22 -19.70 3.14
C GLU A 85 -14.66 -18.37 2.50
N LEU A 86 -14.84 -17.31 3.29
CA LEU A 86 -15.17 -15.97 2.77
C LEU A 86 -14.07 -15.42 1.85
N ILE A 87 -12.79 -15.55 2.24
CA ILE A 87 -11.64 -15.16 1.40
C ILE A 87 -11.64 -15.93 0.08
N ALA A 88 -11.98 -17.23 0.10
CA ALA A 88 -12.03 -18.06 -1.09
C ALA A 88 -13.18 -17.70 -2.06
N ARG A 89 -14.18 -16.93 -1.61
CA ARG A 89 -15.27 -16.42 -2.47
C ARG A 89 -14.84 -15.25 -3.33
N PHE A 90 -13.83 -14.49 -2.92
CA PHE A 90 -13.33 -13.38 -3.71
C PHE A 90 -12.71 -13.91 -5.01
N PRO A 91 -13.01 -13.25 -6.15
CA PRO A 91 -12.37 -13.58 -7.41
C PRO A 91 -10.85 -13.42 -7.26
N LYS A 92 -10.11 -14.46 -7.62
CA LYS A 92 -8.65 -14.42 -7.72
C LYS A 92 -8.32 -14.00 -9.15
N ASP A 93 -8.17 -12.70 -9.38
CA ASP A 93 -7.58 -12.17 -10.61
C ASP A 93 -6.08 -12.51 -10.70
#